data_AF-A0A2S7I8A2-F1
#
_entry.id   AF-A0A2S7I8A2-F1
#
_cell.length_a   1.000
_cell.length_b   1.000
_cell.length_c   1.000
_cell.angle_alpha   90.00
_cell.angle_beta   90.00
_cell.angle_gamma   90.00
#
_symmetry.space_group_name_H-M   'P 1'
#
loop_
_entity.id
_entity.type
_entity.pdbx_description
1 polymer ?
#
loop_
_entity_poly.entity_id
_entity_poly.type
_entity_poly.pdbx_seq_one_letter_code
_entity_poly.pdbx_strand_id
1 'polypeptide(L)'
;MYFLIVIILLIFIFQIIEKSRFLKIRNSSTKRSAKIIEFRKEKIQSLRNDYTQIYYPYISINNETEIHRLSNANSWNKEYKINETIEVFNYNDKWIDWNTYNKGFYKLVPHF
;
A
#
# COMPACT_ATOMS: atom_id res chain seq x y z
N MET A 1 -25.01 12.69 -19.73
CA MET A 1 -25.21 12.69 -18.26
C MET A 1 -25.12 11.28 -17.66
N TYR A 2 -25.81 10.27 -18.21
CA TYR A 2 -25.72 8.88 -17.73
C TYR A 2 -24.34 8.21 -17.87
N PHE A 3 -23.58 8.55 -18.91
CA PHE A 3 -22.23 8.01 -19.13
C PHE A 3 -21.28 8.27 -17.94
N LEU A 4 -21.39 9.44 -17.31
CA LEU A 4 -20.56 9.83 -16.17
C LEU A 4 -20.92 9.00 -14.93
N ILE A 5 -22.21 8.71 -14.74
CA ILE A 5 -22.72 7.83 -13.67
C ILE A 5 -22.19 6.40 -13.88
N VAL A 6 -22.23 5.89 -15.11
CA VAL A 6 -21.71 4.55 -15.45
C VAL A 6 -20.21 4.45 -15.16
N ILE A 7 -19.42 5.48 -15.51
CA ILE A 7 -17.98 5.50 -15.21
C ILE A 7 -17.74 5.46 -13.69
N ILE A 8 -18.44 6.28 -12.91
CA ILE A 8 -18.29 6.30 -11.45
C ILE A 8 -18.62 4.93 -10.86
N LEU A 9 -19.67 4.28 -11.37
CA LEU A 9 -20.11 2.97 -10.90
C LEU A 9 -19.08 1.88 -11.23
N LEU A 10 -18.48 1.91 -12.43
CA LEU A 10 -17.39 1.02 -12.81
C LEU A 10 -16.14 1.21 -11.93
N ILE A 11 -15.77 2.46 -11.62
CA ILE A 11 -14.66 2.75 -10.70
C ILE A 11 -14.95 2.17 -9.31
N PHE A 12 -16.18 2.30 -8.82
CA PHE A 12 -16.58 1.75 -7.52
C PHE A 12 -16.49 0.21 -7.49
N ILE A 13 -17.01 -0.46 -8.52
CA ILE A 13 -16.92 -1.91 -8.66
C ILE A 13 -15.46 -2.36 -8.68
N PHE A 14 -14.62 -1.67 -9.46
CA PHE A 14 -13.20 -1.97 -9.54
C PHE A 14 -12.52 -1.88 -8.16
N GLN A 15 -12.80 -0.84 -7.38
CA GLN A 15 -12.24 -0.71 -6.02
C GLN A 15 -12.70 -1.82 -5.07
N ILE A 16 -13.95 -2.27 -5.17
CA ILE A 16 -14.48 -3.39 -4.36
C ILE A 16 -13.73 -4.68 -4.68
N ILE A 17 -13.52 -4.96 -5.98
CA ILE A 17 -12.79 -6.14 -6.44
C ILE A 17 -11.35 -6.12 -5.93
N GLU A 18 -10.66 -4.99 -6.08
CA GLU A 18 -9.28 -4.81 -5.61
C GLU A 18 -9.17 -5.00 -4.09
N LYS A 19 -10.09 -4.40 -3.32
CA LYS A 19 -10.13 -4.57 -1.86
C LYS A 19 -10.36 -6.04 -1.47
N SER A 20 -11.32 -6.70 -2.11
CA SER A 20 -11.64 -8.10 -1.81
C SER A 20 -10.46 -9.03 -2.12
N ARG A 21 -9.79 -8.79 -3.26
CA ARG A 21 -8.58 -9.52 -3.65
C ARG A 21 -7.42 -9.28 -2.69
N PHE A 22 -7.19 -8.02 -2.28
CA PHE A 22 -6.20 -7.68 -1.27
C PHE A 22 -6.46 -8.41 0.05
N LEU A 23 -7.71 -8.40 0.53
CA LEU A 23 -8.08 -9.04 1.80
C LEU A 23 -7.89 -10.56 1.72
N LYS A 24 -8.22 -11.19 0.59
CA LYS A 24 -7.97 -12.61 0.37
C LYS A 24 -6.48 -12.93 0.45
N ILE A 25 -5.63 -12.17 -0.24
CA ILE A 25 -4.18 -12.32 -0.20
C ILE A 25 -3.69 -12.14 1.24
N ARG A 26 -4.02 -11.01 1.87
CA ARG A 26 -3.62 -10.68 3.25
C ARG A 26 -3.98 -11.78 4.24
N ASN A 27 -5.21 -12.29 4.18
CA ASN A 27 -5.69 -13.33 5.10
C ASN A 27 -4.98 -14.68 4.88
N SER A 28 -4.46 -14.94 3.68
CA SER A 28 -3.63 -16.12 3.38
C SER A 28 -2.14 -15.91 3.68
N SER A 29 -1.71 -14.67 3.93
CA SER A 29 -0.31 -14.32 4.16
C SER A 29 0.06 -14.31 5.64
N THR A 30 1.33 -14.58 5.93
CA THR A 30 1.88 -14.45 7.28
C THR A 30 2.07 -12.97 7.63
N LYS A 31 1.40 -12.52 8.69
CA LYS A 31 1.62 -11.19 9.27
C LYS A 31 3.00 -11.13 9.94
N ARG A 32 3.75 -10.06 9.69
CA ARG A 32 5.05 -9.79 10.31
C ARG A 32 5.08 -8.37 10.90
N SER A 33 5.83 -8.22 11.99
CA SER A 33 6.11 -6.90 12.57
C SER A 33 7.35 -6.32 11.90
N ALA A 34 7.26 -5.08 11.44
CA ALA A 34 8.36 -4.41 10.78
C ALA A 34 8.50 -2.97 11.25
N LYS A 35 9.75 -2.53 11.40
CA LYS A 35 10.10 -1.19 11.86
C LYS A 35 10.54 -0.34 10.68
N ILE A 36 10.02 0.88 10.58
CA ILE A 36 10.43 1.84 9.55
C ILE A 36 11.77 2.44 9.97
N ILE A 37 12.81 2.20 9.18
CA ILE A 37 14.16 2.65 9.50
C ILE A 37 14.46 3.96 8.78
N GLU A 38 14.08 4.08 7.51
CA GLU A 38 14.43 5.23 6.69
C GLU A 38 13.42 5.45 5.56
N PHE A 39 13.54 6.60 4.92
CA PHE A 39 12.80 6.94 3.72
C PHE A 39 13.79 7.19 2.60
N ARG A 40 13.63 6.47 1.49
CA ARG A 40 14.43 6.71 0.28
C ARG A 40 13.60 7.42 -0.76
N LYS A 41 14.23 8.43 -1.38
CA LYS A 41 13.65 9.18 -2.47
C LYS A 41 13.90 8.41 -3.77
N GLU A 42 12.84 7.86 -4.36
CA GLU A 42 12.92 7.06 -5.58
C GLU A 42 12.14 7.72 -6.72
N LYS A 43 12.61 7.51 -7.96
CA LYS A 43 11.83 7.89 -9.15
C LYS A 43 10.66 6.93 -9.30
N ILE A 44 9.49 7.46 -9.64
CA ILE A 44 8.33 6.62 -9.96
C ILE A 44 8.71 5.76 -11.17
N GLN A 45 8.56 4.46 -11.02
CA GLN A 45 8.72 3.48 -12.08
C GLN A 45 7.45 3.51 -12.95
N SER A 46 7.22 4.62 -13.65
CA SER A 46 6.09 4.84 -14.58
C SER A 46 6.64 5.23 -15.94
N LEU A 47 5.93 4.82 -16.99
CA LEU A 47 6.21 5.06 -18.41
C LEU A 47 6.13 6.53 -18.85
N ARG A 48 5.86 7.45 -17.93
CA ARG A 48 5.81 8.89 -18.18
C ARG A 48 7.03 9.56 -17.58
N ASN A 49 7.62 10.49 -18.33
CA ASN A 49 8.82 11.24 -18.01
C ASN A 49 8.59 12.27 -16.87
N ASP A 50 7.91 11.82 -15.81
CA ASP A 50 7.53 12.64 -14.68
C ASP A 50 8.65 12.52 -13.65
N TYR A 51 9.43 13.60 -13.49
CA TYR A 51 10.50 13.75 -12.49
C TYR A 51 10.00 13.69 -11.04
N THR A 52 8.76 13.27 -10.82
CA THR A 52 8.14 13.15 -9.52
C THR A 52 8.87 12.08 -8.72
N GLN A 53 9.62 12.55 -7.74
CA GLN A 53 10.33 11.72 -6.79
C GLN A 53 9.43 11.49 -5.57
N ILE A 54 9.22 10.23 -5.21
CA ILE A 54 8.39 9.85 -4.07
C ILE A 54 9.27 9.24 -2.98
N TYR A 55 8.95 9.52 -1.72
CA TYR A 55 9.59 8.91 -0.58
C TYR A 55 8.94 7.56 -0.27
N TYR A 56 9.70 6.49 -0.42
CA TYR A 56 9.28 5.15 -0.02
C TYR A 56 9.87 4.81 1.35
N PRO A 57 9.06 4.30 2.30
CA PRO A 57 9.57 3.79 3.56
C PRO A 57 10.30 2.47 3.33
N TYR A 58 11.45 2.34 3.98
CA TYR A 58 12.21 1.10 4.08
C TYR A 58 12.04 0.54 5.48
N ILE A 59 11.77 -0.77 5.52
CA ILE A 59 11.43 -1.50 6.73
C ILE A 59 12.48 -2.56 7.03
N SER A 60 12.75 -2.79 8.32
CA SER A 60 13.42 -3.99 8.81
C SER A 60 12.40 -4.88 9.50
N ILE A 61 12.49 -6.17 9.27
CA ILE A 61 11.56 -7.16 9.80
C ILE A 61 12.23 -7.82 10.99
N ASN A 62 11.58 -7.84 12.16
CA ASN A 62 12.12 -8.49 13.36
C ASN A 62 13.57 -8.10 13.73
N ASN A 63 14.00 -6.86 13.42
CA ASN A 63 15.37 -6.37 13.59
C ASN A 63 16.43 -7.13 12.76
N GLU A 64 16.04 -7.75 11.65
CA GLU A 64 16.96 -8.26 10.64
C GLU A 64 17.78 -7.12 10.04
N THR A 65 19.00 -7.43 9.61
CA THR A 65 19.91 -6.49 8.95
C THR A 65 19.45 -6.11 7.55
N GLU A 66 18.64 -6.96 6.91
CA GLU A 66 18.09 -6.70 5.60
C GLU A 66 16.95 -5.68 5.69
N ILE A 67 16.98 -4.70 4.79
CA ILE A 67 15.95 -3.67 4.68
C ILE A 67 15.20 -3.85 3.38
N HIS A 68 13.89 -3.75 3.46
CA HIS A 68 13.02 -3.93 2.31
C HIS A 68 12.20 -2.67 2.05
N ARG A 69 12.00 -2.37 0.77
CA ARG A 69 11.11 -1.28 0.35
C ARG A 69 9.66 -1.69 0.56
N LEU A 70 8.89 -0.84 1.25
CA LEU A 70 7.44 -0.99 1.31
C LEU A 70 6.83 -0.61 -0.05
N SER A 71 5.88 -1.40 -0.55
CA SER A 71 5.21 -1.13 -1.81
C SER A 71 4.36 0.14 -1.78
N ASN A 72 3.91 0.56 -0.60
CA ASN A 72 3.15 1.79 -0.42
C ASN A 72 4.12 2.96 -0.15
N ALA A 73 4.06 3.97 -1.01
CA ALA A 73 4.74 5.23 -0.78
C ALA A 73 4.24 5.95 0.49
N ASN A 74 5.13 6.76 1.08
CA ASN A 74 4.71 7.77 2.03
C ASN A 74 3.91 8.85 1.28
N SER A 75 2.66 9.06 1.70
CA SER A 75 1.73 9.98 1.01
C SER A 75 0.87 10.68 2.05
N TRP A 76 0.21 11.78 1.69
CA TRP A 76 -0.66 12.52 2.60
C TRP A 76 -1.76 11.64 3.24
N ASN A 77 -2.17 10.55 2.58
CA ASN A 77 -3.17 9.62 3.11
C ASN A 77 -2.58 8.50 3.98
N LYS A 78 -1.24 8.33 3.99
CA LYS A 78 -0.51 7.33 4.77
C LYS A 78 0.84 7.91 5.17
N GLU A 79 0.80 8.72 6.23
CA GLU A 79 2.01 9.24 6.85
C GLU A 79 2.62 8.17 7.75
N TYR A 80 3.83 7.77 7.39
CA TYR A 80 4.66 6.89 8.19
C TYR A 80 5.71 7.69 8.95
N LYS A 81 6.14 7.20 10.13
CA LYS A 81 7.20 7.83 10.92
C LYS A 81 8.43 6.93 11.05
N ILE A 82 9.61 7.54 11.11
CA ILE A 82 10.85 6.80 11.43
C ILE A 82 10.68 6.18 12.82
N ASN A 83 11.15 4.94 12.97
CA ASN A 83 10.99 4.08 14.15
C ASN A 83 9.58 3.62 14.46
N GLU A 84 8.58 3.95 13.64
CA GLU A 84 7.24 3.37 13.74
C GLU A 84 7.29 1.87 13.47
N THR A 85 6.58 1.09 14.28
CA THR A 85 6.40 -0.36 14.05
C THR A 85 5.04 -0.56 13.40
N ILE A 86 5.05 -1.20 12.24
CA ILE A 86 3.87 -1.49 11.44
C ILE A 86 3.75 -3.00 11.18
N GLU A 87 2.52 -3.44 10.91
CA GLU A 87 2.26 -4.80 10.47
C GLU A 87 2.35 -4.87 8.95
N VAL A 88 3.09 -5.85 8.44
CA VAL A 88 3.29 -6.06 7.01
C VAL A 88 3.13 -7.52 6.64
N PHE A 89 2.99 -7.79 5.35
CA PHE A 89 3.09 -9.12 4.79
C PHE A 89 3.84 -9.08 3.45
N ASN A 90 4.43 -10.22 3.07
CA ASN A 90 5.07 -10.38 1.77
C ASN A 90 4.12 -11.05 0.78
N TYR A 91 4.06 -10.51 -0.44
CA TYR A 91 3.37 -11.14 -1.55
C TYR A 91 4.09 -10.79 -2.86
N ASN A 92 4.50 -11.80 -3.63
CA ASN A 92 5.23 -11.65 -4.89
C ASN A 92 6.43 -10.69 -4.78
N ASP A 93 7.31 -10.94 -3.82
CA ASP A 93 8.53 -10.14 -3.55
C ASP A 93 8.28 -8.67 -3.19
N LYS A 94 7.04 -8.34 -2.81
CA LYS A 94 6.65 -7.01 -2.34
C LYS A 94 6.20 -7.07 -0.90
N TRP A 95 6.69 -6.13 -0.10
CA TRP A 95 6.23 -5.90 1.26
C TRP A 95 5.11 -4.89 1.27
N ILE A 96 3.99 -5.24 1.91
CA ILE A 96 2.75 -4.47 1.86
C ILE A 96 2.26 -4.21 3.28
N ASP A 97 1.80 -2.98 3.57
CA ASP A 97 1.19 -2.62 4.86
C ASP A 97 -0.13 -3.40 5.02
N TRP A 98 -0.24 -4.14 6.12
CA TRP A 98 -1.43 -4.92 6.49
C TRP A 98 -2.71 -4.07 6.55
N ASN A 99 -2.56 -2.80 6.95
CA ASN A 99 -3.64 -1.85 7.13
C ASN A 99 -3.89 -0.99 5.87
N THR A 100 -3.39 -1.41 4.70
CA THR A 100 -3.50 -0.64 3.45
C THR A 100 -4.93 -0.22 3.10
N TYR A 101 -5.91 -1.11 3.29
CA TYR A 101 -7.33 -0.86 3.01
C TYR A 101 -8.17 -0.54 4.26
N ASN A 102 -7.53 -0.41 5.44
CA ASN A 102 -8.18 -0.07 6.70
C ASN A 102 -8.16 1.46 6.99
N LYS A 103 -7.55 2.25 6.10
CA LYS A 103 -7.34 3.71 6.26
C LYS A 103 -8.06 4.51 5.17
N GLY A 104 -8.49 5.72 5.50
CA GLY A 104 -9.09 6.68 4.54
C GLY A 104 -10.37 6.19 3.88
N PHE A 105 -10.61 6.62 2.62
CA PHE A 105 -11.80 6.27 1.84
C PHE A 105 -11.94 4.76 1.61
N TYR A 106 -10.83 4.01 1.53
CA TYR A 106 -10.84 2.56 1.37
C TYR A 106 -11.55 1.81 2.50
N LYS A 107 -11.64 2.42 3.70
CA LYS A 107 -12.44 1.85 4.80
C LYS A 107 -13.92 1.77 4.45
N LEU A 108 -14.44 2.76 3.71
CA LEU A 108 -15.85 2.89 3.35
C LEU A 108 -16.25 1.98 2.17
N VAL A 109 -15.28 1.53 1.38
CA VAL A 109 -15.53 0.62 0.26
C VAL A 109 -15.94 -0.74 0.81
N PRO A 110 -17.13 -1.28 0.46
CA PRO A 110 -17.54 -2.61 0.89
C PRO A 110 -16.62 -3.69 0.30
N HIS A 111 -16.63 -4.87 0.90
CA HIS A 111 -15.90 -6.05 0.41
C HIS A 111 -16.76 -7.29 0.66
N PHE A 112 -16.57 -8.31 -0.16
CA PHE A 112 -17.31 -9.57 -0.11
C PHE A 112 -16.35 -10.76 -0.16
#